data_AF-A0A7W3T852-F1
#
_entry.id   AF-A0A7W3T852-F1
#
_cell.length_a   1.000
_cell.length_b   1.000
_cell.length_c   1.000
_cell.angle_alpha   90.00
_cell.angle_beta   90.00
_cell.angle_gamma   90.00
#
_symmetry.space_group_name_H-M   'P 1'
#
loop_
_entity.id
_entity.type
_entity.pdbx_description
1 polymer ?
#
loop_
_entity_poly.entity_id
_entity_poly.type
_entity_poly.pdbx_seq_one_letter_code
_entity_poly.pdbx_strand_id
1 'polypeptide(L)'
;MPAVLRQLAAERATGALLRDRGTLYLVKGRVVGAESPAAPAPEHLFADADAPGRGEAEICRLAALFDAAYFALDAAGGPARFHPGLTMSDPSGAVRPIGIETVARETRRRRRLLHEVWPCPEVDTAPVVPIPMEKLPEGAAAAVTPRRRAVLDLADGVRTPADIARELGRLAFHTLVDVRRLAAAGHVETPRTTPAAPPVAPPGPAGGGARPAAPYAAGLGTVAGIAGITAGSGSGDADIALLRRLRDALEAHL
;
A
#
# COMPACT_ATOMS: atom_id res chain seq x y z
N MET A 1 1.75 16.14 -8.81
CA MET A 1 2.85 15.49 -9.55
C MET A 1 4.11 16.27 -9.34
N PRO A 2 5.23 15.61 -8.99
CA PRO A 2 6.51 16.28 -8.83
C PRO A 2 6.90 17.01 -10.11
N ALA A 3 7.33 18.27 -10.03
CA ALA A 3 7.79 19.05 -11.18
C ALA A 3 8.93 18.34 -11.93
N VAL A 4 9.82 17.70 -11.17
CA VAL A 4 10.94 16.92 -11.71
C VAL A 4 10.50 15.81 -12.67
N LEU A 5 9.40 15.10 -12.42
CA LEU A 5 9.00 14.00 -13.31
C LEU A 5 8.52 14.53 -14.67
N ARG A 6 7.87 15.71 -14.68
CA ARG A 6 7.47 16.39 -15.93
C ARG A 6 8.70 16.85 -16.73
N GLN A 7 9.70 17.38 -16.05
CA GLN A 7 10.96 17.77 -16.67
C GLN A 7 11.67 16.56 -17.30
N LEU A 8 11.83 15.46 -16.55
CA LEU A 8 12.45 14.23 -17.05
C LEU A 8 11.71 13.63 -18.26
N ALA A 9 10.38 13.75 -18.29
CA ALA A 9 9.59 13.33 -19.44
C ALA A 9 9.83 14.22 -20.66
N ALA A 10 9.88 15.54 -20.49
CA ALA A 10 10.16 16.49 -21.56
C ALA A 10 11.57 16.30 -22.15
N GLU A 11 12.56 16.04 -21.30
CA GLU A 11 13.95 15.75 -21.68
C GLU A 11 14.15 14.34 -22.24
N ARG A 12 13.09 13.50 -22.27
CA ARG A 12 13.17 12.08 -22.66
C ARG A 12 14.23 11.31 -21.87
N ALA A 13 14.39 11.64 -20.59
CA ALA A 13 15.40 11.04 -19.73
C ALA A 13 15.21 9.52 -19.59
N THR A 14 16.33 8.81 -19.45
CA THR A 14 16.37 7.36 -19.18
C THR A 14 17.21 7.13 -17.92
N GLY A 15 16.63 6.44 -16.94
CA GLY A 15 17.23 6.28 -15.61
C GLY A 15 16.16 6.09 -14.54
N ALA A 16 16.55 6.23 -13.28
CA ALA A 16 15.65 6.04 -12.13
C ALA A 16 15.43 7.35 -11.35
N LEU A 17 14.18 7.63 -11.00
CA LEU A 17 13.80 8.70 -10.08
C LEU A 17 13.54 8.10 -8.70
N LEU A 18 14.47 8.31 -7.77
CA LEU A 18 14.42 7.82 -6.40
C LEU A 18 13.69 8.85 -5.52
N ARG A 19 12.86 8.33 -4.61
CA ARG A 19 12.20 9.07 -3.54
C ARG A 19 12.19 8.22 -2.27
N ASP A 20 11.92 8.84 -1.13
CA ASP A 20 11.94 8.18 0.18
C ASP A 20 11.04 6.94 0.27
N ARG A 21 9.92 6.93 -0.47
CA ARG A 21 8.92 5.85 -0.44
C ARG A 21 8.90 5.00 -1.71
N GLY A 22 9.90 5.13 -2.58
CA GLY A 22 10.01 4.29 -3.77
C GLY A 22 10.74 4.92 -4.96
N THR A 23 10.86 4.13 -6.01
CA THR A 23 11.61 4.45 -7.22
C THR A 23 10.71 4.32 -8.44
N LEU A 24 10.87 5.23 -9.41
CA LEU A 24 10.27 5.14 -10.74
C LEU A 24 11.36 4.95 -11.77
N TYR A 25 11.19 3.99 -12.68
CA TYR A 25 12.14 3.71 -13.75
C TYR A 25 11.63 4.27 -15.07
N LEU A 26 12.47 5.06 -15.74
CA LEU A 26 12.13 5.77 -16.96
C LEU A 26 12.97 5.29 -18.14
N VAL A 27 12.31 5.13 -19.30
CA VAL A 27 12.94 4.95 -20.60
C VAL A 27 12.35 5.96 -21.56
N LYS A 28 13.20 6.83 -22.14
CA LYS A 28 12.79 7.90 -23.07
C LYS A 28 11.66 8.78 -22.50
N GLY A 29 11.73 9.11 -21.20
CA GLY A 29 10.73 9.93 -20.52
C GLY A 29 9.41 9.22 -20.19
N ARG A 30 9.35 7.89 -20.32
CA ARG A 30 8.17 7.06 -20.04
C ARG A 30 8.45 6.08 -18.91
N VAL A 31 7.46 5.81 -18.07
CA VAL A 31 7.59 4.89 -16.95
C VAL A 31 7.52 3.45 -17.45
N VAL A 32 8.52 2.64 -17.11
CA VAL A 32 8.57 1.20 -17.46
C VAL A 32 8.44 0.30 -16.23
N GLY A 33 8.60 0.87 -15.03
CA GLY A 33 8.45 0.16 -13.77
C GLY A 33 8.47 1.11 -12.57
N ALA A 34 8.08 0.58 -11.43
CA ALA A 34 8.06 1.27 -10.16
C ALA A 34 8.29 0.28 -9.03
N GLU A 35 8.99 0.71 -7.98
CA GLU A 35 9.24 -0.09 -6.78
C GLU A 35 8.91 0.74 -5.54
N SER A 36 8.37 0.10 -4.51
CA SER A 36 8.11 0.70 -3.21
C SER A 36 8.15 -0.38 -2.13
N PRO A 37 8.77 -0.14 -0.96
CA PRO A 37 8.73 -1.09 0.15
C PRO A 37 7.31 -1.34 0.70
N ALA A 38 6.38 -0.42 0.42
CA ALA A 38 4.98 -0.54 0.82
C ALA A 38 4.11 -1.29 -0.20
N ALA A 39 4.62 -1.57 -1.40
CA ALA A 39 3.91 -2.35 -2.42
C ALA A 39 4.61 -3.69 -2.63
N PRO A 40 3.87 -4.80 -2.76
CA PRO A 40 4.49 -6.08 -3.11
C PRO A 40 5.13 -6.01 -4.50
N ALA A 41 6.28 -6.66 -4.64
CA ALA A 41 6.89 -6.86 -5.95
C ALA A 41 5.98 -7.74 -6.83
N PRO A 42 5.95 -7.55 -8.16
CA PRO A 42 5.00 -8.22 -9.04
C PRO A 42 5.09 -9.75 -8.97
N GLU A 43 6.25 -10.31 -8.66
CA GLU A 43 6.50 -11.74 -8.51
C GLU A 43 5.62 -12.37 -7.42
N HIS A 44 5.34 -11.62 -6.35
CA HIS A 44 4.46 -12.08 -5.28
C HIS A 44 3.00 -12.19 -5.72
N LEU A 45 2.58 -11.46 -6.76
CA LEU A 45 1.22 -11.54 -7.29
C LEU A 45 0.99 -12.79 -8.15
N PHE A 46 2.07 -13.49 -8.51
CA PHE A 46 2.04 -14.73 -9.28
C PHE A 46 2.38 -15.96 -8.45
N ALA A 47 2.67 -15.80 -7.15
CA ALA A 47 3.20 -16.89 -6.33
C ALA A 47 2.26 -18.11 -6.25
N ASP A 48 0.94 -17.88 -6.38
CA ASP A 48 -0.08 -18.93 -6.36
C ASP A 48 -0.46 -19.44 -7.76
N ALA A 49 0.11 -18.88 -8.83
CA ALA A 49 -0.19 -19.26 -10.22
C ALA A 49 0.90 -20.19 -10.77
N ASP A 50 0.53 -21.43 -11.11
CA ASP A 50 1.47 -22.45 -11.62
C ASP A 50 2.21 -22.03 -12.91
N ALA A 51 1.66 -21.09 -13.69
CA ALA A 51 2.34 -20.29 -14.71
C ALA A 51 1.34 -19.29 -15.31
N PRO A 52 1.38 -17.98 -14.95
CA PRO A 52 0.45 -17.01 -15.52
C PRO A 52 0.69 -16.88 -17.03
N GLY A 53 -0.40 -16.84 -17.80
CA GLY A 53 -0.32 -16.56 -19.23
C GLY A 53 0.27 -15.16 -19.48
N ARG A 54 0.83 -14.90 -20.67
CA ARG A 54 1.46 -13.60 -20.99
C ARG A 54 0.57 -12.39 -20.69
N GLY A 55 -0.74 -12.49 -20.95
CA GLY A 55 -1.69 -11.42 -20.70
C GLY A 55 -1.93 -11.17 -19.20
N GLU A 56 -2.09 -12.24 -18.44
CA GLU A 56 -2.21 -12.20 -16.98
C GLU A 56 -0.95 -11.61 -16.33
N ALA A 57 0.23 -12.06 -16.80
CA ALA A 57 1.51 -11.52 -16.38
C ALA A 57 1.65 -10.02 -16.66
N GLU A 58 1.16 -9.53 -17.80
CA GLU A 58 1.15 -8.09 -18.09
C GLU A 58 0.18 -7.32 -17.19
N ILE A 59 -1.03 -7.85 -16.95
CA ILE A 59 -2.02 -7.21 -16.08
C ILE A 59 -1.50 -7.07 -14.66
N CYS A 60 -0.93 -8.13 -14.09
CA CYS A 60 -0.38 -8.10 -12.73
C CYS A 60 0.85 -7.18 -12.63
N ARG A 61 1.75 -7.17 -13.62
CA ARG A 61 2.88 -6.22 -13.65
C ARG A 61 2.41 -4.77 -13.76
N LEU A 62 1.39 -4.50 -14.57
CA LEU A 62 0.77 -3.16 -14.63
C LEU A 62 0.14 -2.78 -13.30
N ALA A 63 -0.56 -3.71 -12.65
CA ALA A 63 -1.20 -3.48 -11.37
C ALA A 63 -0.16 -3.18 -10.28
N ALA A 64 0.93 -3.96 -10.22
CA ALA A 64 2.08 -3.73 -9.35
C ALA A 64 2.75 -2.38 -9.63
N LEU A 65 2.94 -2.00 -10.91
CA LEU A 65 3.50 -0.70 -11.27
C LEU A 65 2.64 0.44 -10.71
N PHE A 66 1.33 0.43 -10.93
CA PHE A 66 0.47 1.50 -10.43
C PHE A 66 0.36 1.49 -8.90
N ASP A 67 0.49 0.32 -8.26
CA ASP A 67 0.55 0.19 -6.81
C ASP A 67 1.83 0.81 -6.24
N ALA A 68 2.99 0.39 -6.71
CA ALA A 68 4.27 0.97 -6.31
C ALA A 68 4.37 2.47 -6.65
N ALA A 69 3.91 2.88 -7.83
CA ALA A 69 3.90 4.28 -8.24
C ALA A 69 3.00 5.15 -7.35
N TYR A 70 1.90 4.61 -6.82
CA TYR A 70 1.05 5.34 -5.87
C TYR A 70 1.84 5.77 -4.62
N PHE A 71 2.62 4.86 -4.04
CA PHE A 71 3.48 5.14 -2.88
C PHE A 71 4.72 5.96 -3.24
N ALA A 72 5.41 5.63 -4.33
CA ALA A 72 6.60 6.35 -4.78
C ALA A 72 6.29 7.82 -5.09
N LEU A 73 5.10 8.12 -5.60
CA LEU A 73 4.65 9.49 -5.91
C LEU A 73 3.98 10.20 -4.73
N ASP A 74 3.95 9.61 -3.54
CA ASP A 74 3.34 10.22 -2.36
C ASP A 74 3.92 11.61 -2.07
N ALA A 75 3.04 12.59 -1.86
CA ALA A 75 3.46 13.98 -1.65
C ALA A 75 4.21 14.16 -0.33
N ALA A 76 3.95 13.31 0.66
CA ALA A 76 4.69 13.28 1.91
C ALA A 76 6.10 12.66 1.79
N GLY A 77 6.44 12.06 0.64
CA GLY A 77 7.81 11.63 0.36
C GLY A 77 8.75 12.84 0.21
N GLY A 78 9.98 12.72 0.70
CA GLY A 78 11.00 13.75 0.59
C GLY A 78 11.52 13.99 -0.83
N PRO A 79 12.72 14.59 -0.95
CA PRO A 79 13.25 15.11 -2.21
C PRO A 79 13.45 14.00 -3.23
N ALA A 80 13.19 14.32 -4.49
CA ALA A 80 13.40 13.39 -5.59
C ALA A 80 14.80 13.52 -6.18
N ARG A 81 15.49 12.40 -6.39
CA ARG A 81 16.83 12.33 -6.96
C ARG A 81 16.81 11.50 -8.23
N PHE A 82 17.30 12.04 -9.33
CA PHE A 82 17.37 11.31 -10.60
C PHE A 82 18.78 10.75 -10.80
N HIS A 83 18.85 9.47 -11.14
CA HIS A 83 20.08 8.75 -11.46
C HIS A 83 20.01 8.33 -12.94
N PRO A 84 20.64 9.10 -13.86
CA PRO A 84 20.70 8.76 -15.27
C PRO A 84 21.33 7.38 -15.48
N GLY A 85 20.77 6.59 -16.40
CA GLY A 85 21.31 5.26 -16.74
C GLY A 85 21.08 4.17 -15.70
N LEU A 86 20.58 4.49 -14.50
CA LEU A 86 20.18 3.47 -13.53
C LEU A 86 18.90 2.78 -14.03
N THR A 87 19.00 1.49 -14.33
CA THR A 87 17.88 0.66 -14.79
C THR A 87 17.32 -0.17 -13.65
N MET A 88 16.13 -0.74 -13.88
CA MET A 88 15.60 -1.78 -13.01
C MET A 88 16.58 -2.93 -12.88
N SER A 89 16.69 -3.47 -11.66
CA SER A 89 17.48 -4.67 -11.40
C SER A 89 16.92 -5.88 -12.14
N ASP A 90 15.60 -5.97 -12.29
CA ASP A 90 14.91 -7.02 -13.05
C ASP A 90 14.13 -6.45 -14.24
N PRO A 91 14.66 -6.56 -15.48
CA PRO A 91 13.96 -6.15 -16.68
C PRO A 91 12.73 -6.99 -17.02
N SER A 92 12.59 -8.21 -16.47
CA SER A 92 11.43 -9.07 -16.72
C SER A 92 10.15 -8.54 -16.06
N GLY A 93 10.32 -7.79 -14.97
CA GLY A 93 9.26 -7.01 -14.30
C GLY A 93 8.83 -5.75 -15.05
N ALA A 94 9.54 -5.33 -16.12
CA ALA A 94 9.21 -4.11 -16.85
C ALA A 94 7.94 -4.30 -17.71
N VAL A 95 7.10 -3.26 -17.73
CA VAL A 95 5.89 -3.21 -18.56
C VAL A 95 6.12 -2.40 -19.83
N ARG A 96 5.14 -2.44 -20.75
CA ARG A 96 5.12 -1.52 -21.89
C ARG A 96 5.22 -0.04 -21.42
N PRO A 97 6.11 0.78 -22.00
CA PRO A 97 6.33 2.16 -21.53
C PRO A 97 5.06 3.02 -21.45
N ILE A 98 4.76 3.52 -20.26
CA ILE A 98 3.57 4.31 -19.93
C ILE A 98 3.94 5.81 -19.86
N GLY A 99 3.08 6.68 -20.39
CA GLY A 99 3.26 8.12 -20.25
C GLY A 99 3.12 8.56 -18.79
N ILE A 100 3.97 9.49 -18.35
CA ILE A 100 3.95 10.00 -16.96
C ILE A 100 2.58 10.58 -16.56
N GLU A 101 1.82 11.13 -17.51
CA GLU A 101 0.49 11.68 -17.24
C GLU A 101 -0.57 10.60 -16.96
N THR A 102 -0.40 9.39 -17.50
CA THR A 102 -1.26 8.25 -17.16
C THR A 102 -1.01 7.79 -15.74
N VAL A 103 0.27 7.64 -15.36
CA VAL A 103 0.66 7.31 -13.97
C VAL A 103 0.16 8.39 -13.01
N ALA A 104 0.39 9.65 -13.36
CA ALA A 104 -0.07 10.80 -12.58
C ALA A 104 -1.58 10.83 -12.34
N ARG A 105 -2.35 10.60 -13.40
CA ARG A 105 -3.81 10.57 -13.35
C ARG A 105 -4.30 9.42 -12.47
N GLU A 106 -3.70 8.23 -12.60
CA GLU A 106 -4.08 7.09 -11.78
C GLU A 106 -3.73 7.31 -10.29
N THR A 107 -2.55 7.87 -9.98
CA THR A 107 -2.21 8.23 -8.59
C THR A 107 -3.21 9.23 -8.00
N ARG A 108 -3.62 10.26 -8.75
CA ARG A 108 -4.63 11.22 -8.29
C ARG A 108 -6.00 10.57 -8.10
N ARG A 109 -6.42 9.71 -9.04
CA ARG A 109 -7.68 8.96 -8.95
C ARG A 109 -7.71 8.08 -7.70
N ARG A 110 -6.62 7.37 -7.41
CA ARG A 110 -6.49 6.50 -6.22
C ARG A 110 -6.58 7.28 -4.91
N ARG A 111 -5.91 8.44 -4.81
CA ARG A 111 -6.04 9.33 -3.64
C ARG A 111 -7.45 9.84 -3.45
N ARG A 112 -8.08 10.29 -4.54
CA ARG A 112 -9.47 10.74 -4.51
C ARG A 112 -10.39 9.63 -4.02
N LEU A 113 -10.21 8.41 -4.51
CA LEU A 113 -10.99 7.25 -4.06
C LEU A 113 -10.84 7.00 -2.56
N LEU A 114 -9.62 7.00 -2.01
CA LEU A 114 -9.43 6.78 -0.57
C LEU A 114 -10.07 7.90 0.26
N HIS A 115 -9.93 9.15 -0.19
CA HIS A 115 -10.56 10.30 0.44
C HIS A 115 -12.09 10.19 0.45
N GLU A 116 -12.70 9.78 -0.66
CA GLU A 116 -14.14 9.58 -0.79
C GLU A 116 -14.66 8.42 0.07
N VAL A 117 -13.86 7.35 0.24
CA VAL A 117 -14.24 6.21 1.08
C VAL A 117 -14.19 6.57 2.57
N TRP A 118 -13.08 7.16 3.03
CA TRP A 118 -12.92 7.59 4.42
C TRP A 118 -11.80 8.64 4.53
N PRO A 119 -12.07 9.90 4.91
CA PRO A 119 -11.12 11.01 4.84
C PRO A 119 -10.15 11.09 6.05
N CYS A 120 -9.30 10.10 6.23
CA CYS A 120 -8.39 10.00 7.41
C CYS A 120 -7.01 9.43 7.04
N PRO A 121 -6.17 10.15 6.25
CA PRO A 121 -4.91 9.67 5.65
C PRO A 121 -4.02 8.85 6.60
N GLU A 122 -4.06 9.13 7.89
CA GLU A 122 -3.30 8.48 8.95
C GLU A 122 -3.50 6.95 8.98
N VAL A 123 -4.73 6.48 8.71
CA VAL A 123 -5.10 5.06 8.68
C VAL A 123 -4.34 4.26 7.62
N ASP A 124 -3.83 4.91 6.56
CA ASP A 124 -3.09 4.20 5.51
C ASP A 124 -1.68 3.76 5.96
N THR A 125 -1.19 4.32 7.05
CA THR A 125 0.18 4.08 7.55
C THR A 125 0.23 3.63 9.00
N ALA A 126 -0.84 3.87 9.78
CA ALA A 126 -0.94 3.43 11.16
C ALA A 126 -1.11 1.90 11.24
N PRO A 127 -0.61 1.26 12.31
CA PRO A 127 -0.96 -0.12 12.63
C PRO A 127 -2.48 -0.32 12.69
N VAL A 128 -2.97 -1.42 12.11
CA VAL A 128 -4.40 -1.69 12.04
C VAL A 128 -4.87 -2.30 13.36
N VAL A 129 -5.60 -1.53 14.15
CA VAL A 129 -6.18 -1.97 15.43
C VAL A 129 -7.66 -2.31 15.21
N PRO A 130 -8.07 -3.58 15.37
CA PRO A 130 -9.47 -3.96 15.22
C PRO A 130 -10.30 -3.49 16.42
N ILE A 131 -11.54 -3.09 16.17
CA ILE A 131 -12.51 -2.82 17.24
C ILE A 131 -13.08 -4.16 17.74
N PRO A 132 -13.02 -4.43 19.06
CA PRO A 132 -13.60 -5.65 19.64
C PRO A 132 -15.09 -5.78 19.34
N MET A 133 -15.57 -7.02 19.12
CA MET A 133 -16.96 -7.32 18.79
C MET A 133 -17.98 -6.68 19.76
N GLU A 134 -17.63 -6.60 21.04
CA GLU A 134 -18.44 -6.00 22.11
C GLU A 134 -18.71 -4.51 21.92
N LYS A 135 -17.81 -3.82 21.21
CA LYS A 135 -17.86 -2.38 20.96
C LYS A 135 -18.38 -2.04 19.56
N LEU A 136 -18.67 -3.06 18.74
CA LEU A 136 -19.18 -2.84 17.39
C LEU A 136 -20.66 -2.42 17.42
N PRO A 137 -21.09 -1.58 16.47
CA PRO A 137 -22.51 -1.30 16.28
C PRO A 137 -23.30 -2.59 16.00
N GLU A 138 -24.54 -2.66 16.47
CA GLU A 138 -25.43 -3.80 16.19
C GLU A 138 -25.55 -4.02 14.67
N GLY A 139 -25.36 -5.26 14.21
CA GLY A 139 -25.40 -5.63 12.79
C GLY A 139 -24.12 -5.37 11.99
N ALA A 140 -23.11 -4.69 12.54
CA ALA A 140 -21.87 -4.38 11.82
C ALA A 140 -21.10 -5.65 11.41
N ALA A 141 -21.07 -6.68 12.27
CA ALA A 141 -20.33 -7.91 12.01
C ALA A 141 -20.81 -8.69 10.78
N ALA A 142 -22.10 -8.58 10.41
CA ALA A 142 -22.68 -9.25 9.26
C ALA A 142 -22.33 -8.57 7.92
N ALA A 143 -21.81 -7.33 7.95
CA ALA A 143 -21.48 -6.55 6.75
C ALA A 143 -20.05 -6.78 6.23
N VAL A 144 -19.25 -7.62 6.92
CA VAL A 144 -17.84 -7.85 6.57
C VAL A 144 -17.73 -8.95 5.51
N THR A 145 -17.32 -8.57 4.30
CA THR A 145 -17.05 -9.54 3.22
C THR A 145 -15.85 -10.44 3.58
N PRO A 146 -15.75 -11.67 3.03
CA PRO A 146 -14.61 -12.56 3.28
C PRO A 146 -13.25 -11.89 3.02
N ARG A 147 -13.19 -11.07 1.96
CA ARG A 147 -12.00 -10.30 1.62
C ARG A 147 -11.55 -9.35 2.75
N ARG A 148 -12.50 -8.64 3.38
CA ARG A 148 -12.23 -7.72 4.49
C ARG A 148 -12.02 -8.46 5.81
N ARG A 149 -12.66 -9.62 5.98
CA ARG A 149 -12.42 -10.51 7.13
C ARG A 149 -10.95 -10.93 7.18
N ALA A 150 -10.39 -11.36 6.05
CA ALA A 150 -8.96 -11.70 5.96
C ALA A 150 -8.01 -10.55 6.36
N VAL A 151 -8.44 -9.28 6.20
CA VAL A 151 -7.67 -8.11 6.68
C VAL A 151 -7.77 -7.99 8.20
N LEU A 152 -8.97 -8.17 8.77
CA LEU A 152 -9.18 -8.16 10.23
C LEU A 152 -8.47 -9.32 10.93
N ASP A 153 -8.41 -10.50 10.30
CA ASP A 153 -7.75 -11.69 10.87
C ASP A 153 -6.23 -11.47 11.06
N LEU A 154 -5.63 -10.55 10.29
CA LEU A 154 -4.23 -10.13 10.42
C LEU A 154 -4.04 -8.81 11.17
N ALA A 155 -5.12 -8.15 11.57
CA ALA A 155 -5.09 -6.89 12.30
C ALA A 155 -4.78 -7.13 13.78
N ASP A 156 -3.51 -7.03 14.15
CA ASP A 156 -3.00 -7.26 15.50
C ASP A 156 -2.62 -5.97 16.24
N GLY A 157 -2.90 -4.80 15.65
CA GLY A 157 -2.47 -3.50 16.16
C GLY A 157 -0.98 -3.22 15.99
N VAL A 158 -0.23 -4.08 15.29
CA VAL A 158 1.19 -3.90 14.98
C VAL A 158 1.40 -3.75 13.47
N ARG A 159 0.78 -4.60 12.67
CA ARG A 159 0.92 -4.57 11.20
C ARG A 159 0.25 -3.34 10.60
N THR A 160 0.97 -2.65 9.72
CA THR A 160 0.40 -1.61 8.86
C THR A 160 -0.41 -2.24 7.72
N PRO A 161 -1.26 -1.47 7.01
CA PRO A 161 -1.96 -1.99 5.84
C PRO A 161 -1.03 -2.56 4.76
N ALA A 162 0.17 -1.98 4.59
CA ALA A 162 1.17 -2.50 3.67
C ALA A 162 1.73 -3.87 4.11
N ASP A 163 1.89 -4.07 5.42
CA ASP A 163 2.34 -5.36 5.95
C ASP A 163 1.28 -6.45 5.79
N ILE A 164 0.02 -6.11 6.07
CA ILE A 164 -1.12 -7.00 5.83
C ILE A 164 -1.23 -7.34 4.34
N ALA A 165 -1.04 -6.36 3.44
CA ALA A 165 -1.09 -6.61 2.01
C ALA A 165 -0.02 -7.61 1.55
N ARG A 166 1.21 -7.46 2.06
CA ARG A 166 2.33 -8.37 1.77
C ARG A 166 2.04 -9.79 2.26
N GLU A 167 1.56 -9.93 3.48
CA GLU A 167 1.19 -11.22 4.07
C GLU A 167 0.07 -11.91 3.27
N LEU A 168 -0.91 -11.14 2.78
CA LEU A 168 -2.01 -11.66 1.98
C LEU A 168 -1.66 -11.90 0.50
N GLY A 169 -0.46 -11.55 0.03
CA GLY A 169 -0.12 -11.58 -1.40
C GLY A 169 -0.97 -10.63 -2.26
N ARG A 170 -1.43 -9.52 -1.68
CA ARG A 170 -2.36 -8.58 -2.33
C ARG A 170 -1.70 -7.23 -2.59
N LEU A 171 -2.17 -6.53 -3.63
CA LEU A 171 -1.81 -5.14 -3.88
C LEU A 171 -2.16 -4.27 -2.66
N ALA A 172 -1.20 -3.45 -2.25
CA ALA A 172 -1.32 -2.65 -1.05
C ALA A 172 -2.42 -1.60 -1.16
N PHE A 173 -2.61 -0.97 -2.32
CA PHE A 173 -3.71 -0.02 -2.53
C PHE A 173 -5.10 -0.64 -2.29
N HIS A 174 -5.31 -1.89 -2.70
CA HIS A 174 -6.61 -2.53 -2.46
C HIS A 174 -6.81 -2.84 -0.97
N THR A 175 -5.75 -3.22 -0.26
CA THR A 175 -5.78 -3.35 1.19
C THR A 175 -6.07 -2.01 1.87
N LEU A 176 -5.50 -0.89 1.40
CA LEU A 176 -5.87 0.45 1.88
C LEU A 176 -7.37 0.72 1.73
N VAL A 177 -7.95 0.44 0.57
CA VAL A 177 -9.39 0.61 0.34
C VAL A 177 -10.22 -0.26 1.30
N ASP A 178 -9.79 -1.49 1.56
CA ASP A 178 -10.47 -2.40 2.49
C ASP A 178 -10.38 -1.91 3.94
N VAL A 179 -9.20 -1.47 4.39
CA VAL A 179 -9.00 -0.86 5.72
C VAL A 179 -9.82 0.42 5.88
N ARG A 180 -9.86 1.28 4.86
CA ARG A 180 -10.71 2.50 4.83
C ARG A 180 -12.19 2.17 5.00
N ARG A 181 -12.67 1.14 4.33
CA ARG A 181 -14.06 0.68 4.44
C ARG A 181 -14.35 0.06 5.80
N LEU A 182 -13.40 -0.69 6.35
CA LEU A 182 -13.50 -1.23 7.71
C LEU A 182 -13.53 -0.10 8.74
N ALA A 183 -12.68 0.91 8.61
CA ALA A 183 -12.68 2.11 9.45
C ALA A 183 -14.01 2.87 9.36
N ALA A 184 -14.52 3.11 8.14
CA ALA A 184 -15.81 3.77 7.93
C ALA A 184 -16.99 3.00 8.54
N ALA A 185 -16.90 1.66 8.57
CA ALA A 185 -17.89 0.78 9.21
C ALA A 185 -17.66 0.59 10.72
N GLY A 186 -16.64 1.20 11.31
CA GLY A 186 -16.34 1.12 12.74
C GLY A 186 -15.66 -0.18 13.18
N HIS A 187 -15.04 -0.94 12.26
CA HIS A 187 -14.32 -2.17 12.57
C HIS A 187 -12.84 -1.97 12.90
N VAL A 188 -12.28 -0.80 12.60
CA VAL A 188 -10.86 -0.47 12.83
C VAL A 188 -10.80 0.87 13.54
N GLU A 189 -9.92 1.00 14.53
CA GLU A 189 -9.68 2.28 15.20
C GLU A 189 -9.18 3.31 14.20
N THR A 190 -9.77 4.50 14.25
CA THR A 190 -9.30 5.66 13.52
C THR A 190 -8.60 6.56 14.52
N PRO A 191 -7.35 7.00 14.25
CA PRO A 191 -6.73 8.03 15.07
C PRO A 191 -7.70 9.19 15.14
N ARG A 192 -8.09 9.60 16.36
CA ARG A 192 -8.97 10.75 16.51
C ARG A 192 -8.23 11.95 15.92
N THR A 193 -8.64 12.42 14.76
CA THR A 193 -8.32 13.76 14.30
C THR A 193 -9.01 14.68 15.28
N THR A 194 -8.38 14.99 16.41
CA THR A 194 -8.73 16.18 17.17
C THR A 194 -8.55 17.31 16.15
N PRO A 195 -9.60 18.05 15.76
CA PRO A 195 -9.40 19.24 14.94
C PRO A 195 -8.36 20.06 15.69
N ALA A 196 -7.22 20.33 15.07
CA ALA A 196 -6.20 21.17 15.67
C ALA A 196 -6.92 22.46 16.07
N ALA A 197 -7.01 22.71 17.39
CA ALA A 197 -7.50 23.99 17.87
C ALA A 197 -6.68 25.07 17.14
N PRO A 198 -7.31 26.16 16.66
CA PRO A 198 -6.58 27.24 16.02
C PRO A 198 -5.39 27.60 16.90
N PRO A 199 -4.18 27.82 16.32
CA PRO A 199 -2.98 28.02 17.11
C PRO A 199 -3.23 29.15 18.09
N VAL A 200 -3.29 28.80 19.38
CA VAL A 200 -3.28 29.78 20.45
C VAL A 200 -1.98 30.56 20.26
N ALA A 201 -2.11 31.86 20.00
CA ALA A 201 -0.98 32.75 19.83
C ALA A 201 0.00 32.55 21.00
N PRO A 202 1.32 32.48 20.75
CA PRO A 202 2.28 32.20 21.79
C PRO A 202 2.26 33.31 22.85
N PRO A 203 2.27 32.98 24.16
CA PRO A 203 2.59 33.96 25.19
C PRO A 203 4.05 34.39 25.03
N GLY A 204 4.29 35.71 25.10
CA GLY A 204 5.61 36.31 24.92
C GLY A 204 6.66 35.81 25.91
N PRO A 205 7.96 35.95 25.59
CA PRO A 205 9.02 35.26 26.30
C PRO A 205 9.39 35.99 27.59
N ALA A 206 9.52 35.25 28.69
CA ALA A 206 10.32 35.68 29.83
C ALA A 206 11.19 34.52 30.34
N GLY A 207 12.51 34.71 30.21
CA GLY A 207 13.66 34.14 30.93
C GLY A 207 13.57 32.68 31.42
N GLY A 208 14.46 31.77 31.03
CA GLY A 208 15.91 31.89 31.16
C GLY A 208 16.37 30.94 32.28
N GLY A 209 17.11 29.88 31.93
CA GLY A 209 17.66 28.94 32.91
C GLY A 209 18.06 27.60 32.30
N ALA A 210 19.27 27.53 31.75
CA ALA A 210 19.91 26.30 31.29
C ALA A 210 20.70 25.61 32.42
N ARG A 211 20.64 24.28 32.55
CA ARG A 211 21.78 23.33 32.72
C ARG A 211 21.33 21.86 32.88
N PRO A 212 22.23 20.84 32.75
CA PRO A 212 22.15 19.85 31.68
C PRO A 212 22.02 18.37 32.15
N ALA A 213 21.99 17.48 31.16
CA ALA A 213 21.77 16.04 31.20
C ALA A 213 22.86 15.16 31.87
N ALA A 214 22.47 13.95 32.29
CA ALA A 214 23.29 12.73 32.36
C ALA A 214 22.37 11.47 32.50
N PRO A 215 22.84 10.22 32.35
CA PRO A 215 22.42 9.36 31.24
C PRO A 215 21.82 7.99 31.63
N TYR A 216 21.32 7.33 30.58
CA TYR A 216 21.01 5.91 30.34
C TYR A 216 21.47 4.86 31.39
N ALA A 217 20.54 3.98 31.78
CA ALA A 217 20.83 2.66 32.33
C ALA A 217 19.98 1.59 31.64
N ALA A 218 20.67 0.53 31.23
CA ALA A 218 20.20 -0.63 30.48
C ALA A 218 19.30 -1.57 31.31
N GLY A 219 18.54 -2.40 30.62
CA GLY A 219 17.84 -3.54 31.22
C GLY A 219 17.31 -4.53 30.18
N LEU A 220 18.10 -5.56 29.90
CA LEU A 220 17.73 -6.78 29.18
C LEU A 220 16.66 -7.56 29.95
N GLY A 221 15.74 -8.22 29.23
CA GLY A 221 14.76 -9.15 29.79
C GLY A 221 14.26 -10.15 28.75
N THR A 222 14.29 -11.42 29.11
CA THR A 222 14.39 -12.62 28.26
C THR A 222 13.05 -13.24 27.84
N VAL A 223 13.10 -13.84 26.63
CA VAL A 223 12.41 -14.98 25.99
C VAL A 223 11.47 -15.88 26.82
N ALA A 224 10.36 -16.31 26.18
CA ALA A 224 9.71 -17.65 26.12
C ALA A 224 8.19 -17.47 26.14
N GLY A 225 7.33 -18.10 25.35
CA GLY A 225 7.33 -19.20 24.38
C GLY A 225 5.85 -19.58 24.20
N ILE A 226 5.47 -20.36 23.17
CA ILE A 226 4.43 -21.42 23.21
C ILE A 226 4.29 -22.00 21.79
N ALA A 227 4.18 -23.32 21.79
CA ALA A 227 4.07 -24.21 20.65
C ALA A 227 2.61 -24.51 20.24
N GLY A 228 2.45 -24.98 18.99
CA GLY A 228 1.37 -25.86 18.52
C GLY A 228 0.05 -25.19 18.12
N ILE A 229 -0.76 -25.63 17.15
CA ILE A 229 -0.89 -26.91 16.42
C ILE A 229 -1.91 -26.70 15.25
N THR A 230 -1.60 -27.28 14.09
CA THR A 230 -2.41 -27.92 13.02
C THR A 230 -3.73 -27.36 12.43
N ALA A 231 -3.69 -27.26 11.09
CA ALA A 231 -4.49 -27.96 10.06
C ALA A 231 -5.97 -27.59 9.73
N GLY A 232 -6.15 -27.29 8.43
CA GLY A 232 -7.25 -27.74 7.54
C GLY A 232 -8.46 -26.79 7.43
N SER A 233 -9.14 -26.60 6.32
CA SER A 233 -9.03 -27.02 4.91
C SER A 233 -10.20 -26.36 4.13
N GLY A 234 -10.12 -26.22 2.80
CA GLY A 234 -11.33 -26.32 1.96
C GLY A 234 -11.76 -25.20 1.00
N SER A 235 -10.93 -24.23 0.58
CA SER A 235 -11.40 -23.12 -0.31
C SER A 235 -11.05 -23.25 -1.80
N GLY A 236 -10.04 -24.05 -2.18
CA GLY A 236 -9.45 -23.99 -3.53
C GLY A 236 -10.32 -24.53 -4.67
N ASP A 237 -11.23 -25.46 -4.41
CA ASP A 237 -11.96 -26.18 -5.46
C ASP A 237 -13.13 -25.35 -6.05
N ALA A 238 -13.68 -24.43 -5.26
CA ALA A 238 -14.80 -23.58 -5.68
C ALA A 238 -14.37 -22.47 -6.65
N ASP A 239 -13.15 -21.95 -6.50
CA ASP A 239 -12.63 -20.86 -7.33
C ASP A 239 -12.22 -21.33 -8.72
N ILE A 240 -11.67 -22.56 -8.84
CA ILE A 240 -11.30 -23.15 -10.12
C ILE A 240 -12.54 -23.40 -11.00
N ALA A 241 -13.65 -23.82 -10.40
CA ALA A 241 -14.91 -24.02 -11.11
C ALA A 241 -15.51 -22.70 -11.65
N LEU A 242 -15.32 -21.59 -10.93
CA LEU A 242 -15.77 -20.27 -11.37
C LEU A 242 -14.94 -19.76 -12.55
N LEU A 243 -13.61 -19.89 -12.48
CA LEU A 243 -12.70 -19.44 -13.55
C LEU A 243 -12.91 -20.19 -14.86
N ARG A 244 -13.19 -21.51 -14.80
CA ARG A 244 -13.51 -22.30 -16.00
C ARG A 244 -14.78 -21.80 -16.69
N ARG A 245 -15.85 -21.55 -15.94
CA ARG A 245 -17.11 -21.01 -16.49
C ARG A 245 -16.93 -19.64 -17.13
N LEU A 246 -16.07 -18.80 -16.55
CA LEU A 246 -15.83 -17.45 -17.03
C LEU A 246 -15.04 -17.45 -18.35
N ARG A 247 -14.06 -18.35 -18.48
CA ARG A 247 -13.36 -18.58 -19.75
C ARG A 247 -14.31 -19.08 -20.84
N ASP A 248 -15.09 -20.12 -20.55
CA ASP A 248 -15.97 -20.74 -21.55
C ASP A 248 -17.04 -19.74 -22.05
N ALA A 249 -17.51 -18.84 -21.17
CA ALA A 249 -18.43 -17.76 -21.53
C ALA A 249 -17.79 -16.67 -22.42
N LEU A 250 -16.49 -16.40 -22.24
CA LEU A 250 -15.75 -15.44 -23.07
C LEU A 250 -15.42 -16.01 -24.46
N GLU A 251 -15.09 -17.30 -24.53
CA GLU A 251 -14.82 -17.99 -25.81
C GLU A 251 -16.09 -18.15 -26.66
N ALA A 252 -17.26 -18.27 -26.04
CA ALA A 252 -18.54 -18.33 -26.75
C ALA A 252 -19.00 -16.99 -27.34
N HIS A 253 -18.27 -15.89 -27.11
CA HIS A 253 -18.62 -14.53 -27.56
C HIS A 253 -17.58 -13.92 -28.51
N LEU A 254 -16.66 -14.74 -29.03
CA LEU A 254 -15.74 -14.44 -30.13
C LEU A 254 -16.14 -15.22 -31.39
#